data_AF-F5VZT8-F1
#
_entry.id   AF-F5VZT8-F1
#
_cell.length_a   1.000
_cell.length_b   1.000
_cell.length_c   1.000
_cell.angle_alpha   90.00
_cell.angle_beta   90.00
_cell.angle_gamma   90.00
#
_symmetry.space_group_name_H-M   'P 1'
#
loop_
_entity.id
_entity.type
_entity.pdbx_description
1 polymer ?
#
loop_
_entity_poly.entity_id
_entity_poly.type
_entity_poly.pdbx_seq_one_letter_code
_entity_poly.pdbx_strand_id
1 'polypeptide(L)'
;MHTALVLGYSAFDLGVFNEKDIRLKIIKKAIRRDLERLAEEGLQWLVFTGSLGFEHWVLEAAKEMKDDYGFQLATIFDFETHGSNWNEANQIKLSDFKQVDFIKYAYPAYEHKGQLRDYKIFYLKIQMGPIFFMIKKTKQN
;
A
#
# COMPACT_ATOMS: atom_id res chain seq x y z
N MET A 1 15.64 12.47 0.16
CA MET A 1 14.45 11.94 0.83
C MET A 1 14.04 10.67 0.10
N HIS A 2 14.15 9.50 0.74
CA HIS A 2 13.79 8.22 0.13
C HIS A 2 12.35 7.88 0.49
N THR A 3 11.45 8.08 -0.47
CA THR A 3 10.03 7.77 -0.32
C THR A 3 9.69 6.69 -1.34
N ALA A 4 9.04 5.63 -0.89
CA ALA A 4 8.56 4.56 -1.75
C ALA A 4 7.02 4.53 -1.73
N LEU A 5 6.42 4.59 -2.91
CA LEU A 5 5.00 4.34 -3.10
C LEU A 5 4.77 2.83 -3.25
N VAL A 6 3.90 2.27 -2.43
CA VAL A 6 3.52 0.86 -2.50
C VAL A 6 2.31 0.73 -3.40
N LEU A 7 2.45 0.00 -4.50
CA LEU A 7 1.35 -0.39 -5.37
C LEU A 7 1.40 -1.88 -5.63
N GLY A 8 0.24 -2.51 -5.70
CA GLY A 8 0.17 -3.91 -6.06
C GLY A 8 -1.24 -4.37 -6.41
N TYR A 9 -1.28 -5.65 -6.78
CA TYR A 9 -2.52 -6.33 -7.11
C TYR A 9 -3.39 -6.53 -5.88
N SER A 10 -4.70 -6.46 -6.08
CA SER A 10 -5.65 -6.82 -5.03
C SER A 10 -5.54 -8.32 -4.71
N ALA A 11 -6.07 -8.71 -3.55
CA ALA A 11 -6.19 -10.13 -3.19
C ALA A 11 -6.94 -10.93 -4.27
N PHE A 12 -7.94 -10.30 -4.91
CA PHE A 12 -8.71 -10.87 -6.01
C PHE A 12 -7.87 -11.08 -7.27
N ASP A 13 -7.07 -10.08 -7.67
CA ASP A 13 -6.19 -10.16 -8.85
C ASP A 13 -5.12 -11.24 -8.72
N LEU A 14 -4.67 -11.52 -7.49
CA LEU A 14 -3.69 -12.57 -7.17
C LEU A 14 -4.36 -13.94 -6.95
N GLY A 15 -5.68 -14.00 -6.87
CA GLY A 15 -6.42 -15.23 -6.54
C GLY A 15 -6.06 -15.78 -5.15
N VAL A 16 -5.67 -14.91 -4.22
CA VAL A 16 -5.26 -15.26 -2.85
C VAL A 16 -6.34 -14.76 -1.90
N PHE A 17 -7.28 -15.65 -1.53
CA PHE A 17 -8.47 -15.30 -0.76
C PHE A 17 -8.40 -15.74 0.71
N ASN A 18 -7.47 -16.64 1.03
CA ASN A 18 -7.38 -17.24 2.36
C ASN A 18 -6.00 -16.96 2.97
N GLU A 19 -5.99 -16.57 4.24
CA GLU A 19 -4.77 -16.31 5.01
C GLU A 19 -3.94 -17.60 5.25
N LYS A 20 -4.56 -18.77 5.10
CA LYS A 20 -3.90 -20.08 5.16
C LYS A 20 -3.21 -20.48 3.85
N ASP A 21 -3.33 -19.69 2.78
CA ASP A 21 -2.70 -20.00 1.49
C ASP A 21 -1.17 -19.96 1.61
N ILE A 22 -0.50 -21.03 1.18
CA ILE A 22 0.95 -21.12 1.21
C ILE A 22 1.63 -20.05 0.34
N ARG A 23 0.97 -19.61 -0.75
CA ARG A 23 1.44 -18.52 -1.60
C ARG A 23 1.52 -17.21 -0.82
N LEU A 24 0.60 -16.99 0.12
CA LEU A 24 0.63 -15.80 0.96
C LEU A 24 1.88 -15.77 1.85
N LYS A 25 2.27 -16.92 2.41
CA LYS A 25 3.52 -17.01 3.20
C LYS A 25 4.75 -16.65 2.35
N ILE A 26 4.80 -17.11 1.10
CA ILE A 26 5.89 -16.79 0.17
C ILE A 26 5.88 -15.29 -0.16
N ILE A 27 4.71 -14.72 -0.45
CA ILE A 27 4.56 -13.29 -0.75
C ILE A 27 4.99 -12.42 0.44
N LYS A 28 4.50 -12.71 1.66
CA LYS A 28 4.89 -11.96 2.87
C LYS A 28 6.39 -12.04 3.14
N LYS A 29 7.01 -13.21 2.92
CA LYS A 29 8.47 -13.36 3.06
C LYS A 29 9.24 -12.52 2.04
N ALA A 30 8.77 -12.47 0.79
CA ALA A 30 9.38 -11.65 -0.25
C ALA A 30 9.24 -10.15 0.07
N ILE A 31 8.04 -9.72 0.48
CA ILE A 31 7.75 -8.35 0.94
C ILE A 31 8.73 -7.94 2.05
N ARG A 32 8.86 -8.77 3.09
CA ARG A 32 9.73 -8.49 4.23
C ARG A 32 11.18 -8.26 3.79
N ARG A 33 11.74 -9.19 3.02
CA ARG A 33 13.12 -9.09 2.51
C ARG A 33 13.32 -7.83 1.67
N ASP A 34 12.36 -7.53 0.80
CA ASP A 34 12.49 -6.38 -0.09
C ASP A 34 12.34 -5.06 0.70
N LEU A 35 11.48 -5.00 1.73
CA LEU A 35 11.40 -3.87 2.66
C LEU A 35 12.68 -3.69 3.48
N GLU A 36 13.30 -4.77 3.96
CA GLU A 36 14.56 -4.72 4.71
C GLU A 36 15.66 -4.08 3.86
N ARG A 37 15.80 -4.53 2.61
CA ARG A 37 16.74 -3.93 1.66
C ARG A 37 16.47 -2.43 1.46
N LEU A 38 15.21 -2.04 1.28
CA LEU A 38 14.83 -0.64 1.09
C LEU A 38 15.15 0.20 2.34
N ALA A 39 14.90 -0.36 3.53
CA ALA A 39 15.20 0.28 4.80
C ALA A 39 16.70 0.47 5.01
N GLU A 40 17.52 -0.53 4.68
CA GLU A 40 18.99 -0.43 4.68
C GLU A 40 19.51 0.62 3.67
N GLU A 41 18.82 0.80 2.54
CA GLU A 41 19.09 1.86 1.55
C GLU A 41 18.65 3.27 2.03
N GLY A 42 18.12 3.38 3.23
CA GLY A 42 17.76 4.66 3.87
C GLY A 42 16.35 5.14 3.53
N LEU A 43 15.39 4.23 3.36
CA LEU A 43 13.96 4.52 3.26
C LEU A 43 13.48 5.39 4.44
N GLN A 44 12.74 6.45 4.14
CA GLN A 44 12.17 7.36 5.14
C GLN A 44 10.65 7.30 5.18
N TRP A 45 10.00 7.08 4.04
CA TRP A 45 8.54 7.06 3.95
C TRP A 45 8.05 5.92 3.06
N LEU A 46 7.09 5.15 3.57
CA LEU A 46 6.24 4.27 2.77
C LEU A 46 4.87 4.90 2.60
N VAL A 47 4.43 5.02 1.35
CA VAL A 47 3.15 5.64 1.01
C VAL A 47 2.19 4.57 0.46
N PHE A 48 0.97 4.55 0.99
CA PHE A 48 -0.10 3.65 0.60
C PHE A 48 -1.31 4.41 0.05
N THR A 49 -2.19 3.66 -0.61
CA THR A 49 -3.44 4.16 -1.20
C THR A 49 -4.71 3.65 -0.51
N GLY A 50 -4.55 2.70 0.42
CA GLY A 50 -5.66 2.05 1.13
C GLY A 50 -6.19 0.79 0.43
N SER A 51 -5.52 0.32 -0.63
CA SER A 51 -5.97 -0.88 -1.34
C SER A 51 -5.80 -2.14 -0.50
N LEU A 52 -6.81 -3.01 -0.49
CA LEU A 52 -6.70 -4.32 0.15
C LEU A 52 -5.88 -5.30 -0.69
N GLY A 53 -5.33 -6.32 -0.02
CA GLY A 53 -4.45 -7.31 -0.65
C GLY A 53 -2.99 -6.95 -0.46
N PHE A 54 -2.27 -6.70 -1.55
CA PHE A 54 -0.83 -6.50 -1.49
C PHE A 54 -0.40 -5.34 -0.59
N GLU A 55 -0.98 -4.15 -0.75
CA GLU A 55 -0.63 -2.99 0.09
C GLU A 55 -0.87 -3.26 1.57
N HIS A 56 -1.93 -4.00 1.92
CA HIS A 56 -2.21 -4.36 3.31
C HIS A 56 -1.13 -5.31 3.87
N TRP A 57 -0.68 -6.29 3.09
CA TRP A 57 0.41 -7.18 3.52
C TRP A 57 1.76 -6.44 3.68
N VAL A 58 2.01 -5.45 2.83
CA VAL A 58 3.19 -4.57 2.97
C VAL A 58 3.05 -3.70 4.22
N LEU A 59 1.87 -3.16 4.49
CA LEU A 59 1.60 -2.38 5.70
C LEU A 59 1.83 -3.21 6.96
N GLU A 60 1.34 -4.45 7.02
CA GLU A 60 1.57 -5.36 8.14
C GLU A 60 3.07 -5.56 8.41
N ALA A 61 3.83 -5.92 7.37
CA ALA A 61 5.27 -6.13 7.49
C ALA A 61 6.01 -4.83 7.87
N ALA A 62 5.61 -3.70 7.32
CA ALA A 62 6.22 -2.41 7.60
C ALA A 62 5.96 -1.93 9.03
N LYS A 63 4.76 -2.17 9.59
CA LYS A 63 4.45 -1.87 11.01
C LYS A 63 5.38 -2.61 11.96
N GLU A 64 5.70 -3.88 11.69
CA GLU A 64 6.61 -4.68 12.51
C GLU A 64 8.06 -4.19 12.48
N MET A 65 8.47 -3.54 11.39
CA MET A 65 9.85 -3.10 11.16
C MET A 65 10.07 -1.62 11.48
N LYS A 66 8.99 -0.85 11.59
CA LYS A 66 9.05 0.61 11.65
C LYS A 66 9.96 1.11 12.78
N ASP A 67 9.83 0.53 13.97
CA ASP A 67 10.59 0.96 15.15
C ASP A 67 12.09 0.58 15.04
N ASP A 68 12.40 -0.52 14.34
CA ASP A 68 13.77 -0.99 14.14
C ASP A 68 14.55 -0.10 13.16
N TYR A 69 13.90 0.38 12.10
CA TYR A 69 14.54 1.13 11.01
C TYR A 69 14.24 2.63 11.01
N GLY A 70 13.25 3.10 11.77
CA GLY A 70 12.94 4.51 11.96
C GLY A 70 12.26 5.21 10.77
N PHE A 71 11.71 4.47 9.80
CA PHE A 71 10.91 5.05 8.71
C PHE A 71 9.47 5.35 9.16
N GLN A 72 8.75 6.13 8.36
CA GLN A 72 7.38 6.55 8.62
C GLN A 72 6.40 5.99 7.58
N LEU A 73 5.14 5.85 7.99
CA LEU A 73 4.06 5.29 7.17
C LEU A 73 3.05 6.38 6.84
N ALA A 74 2.66 6.49 5.57
CA ALA A 74 1.66 7.43 5.11
C ALA A 74 0.59 6.72 4.29
N THR A 75 -0.68 7.08 4.50
CA THR A 75 -1.77 6.69 3.60
C THR A 75 -2.39 7.93 3.01
N ILE A 76 -2.48 7.96 1.69
CA ILE A 76 -3.22 8.97 0.96
C ILE A 76 -4.39 8.25 0.30
N PHE A 77 -5.60 8.63 0.66
CA PHE A 77 -6.84 8.09 0.10
C PHE A 77 -7.38 9.01 -0.99
N ASP A 78 -8.15 8.44 -1.92
CA ASP A 78 -8.89 9.20 -2.94
C ASP A 78 -9.99 10.04 -2.28
N PHE A 79 -10.80 9.40 -1.44
CA PHE A 79 -12.00 9.96 -0.84
C PHE A 79 -12.07 9.69 0.67
N GLU A 80 -12.70 10.58 1.45
CA GLU A 80 -13.02 10.28 2.86
C GLU A 80 -13.98 9.09 2.98
N THR A 81 -14.83 8.91 1.97
CA THR A 81 -15.75 7.77 1.85
C THR A 81 -15.05 6.47 1.40
N HIS A 82 -13.71 6.44 1.31
CA HIS A 82 -12.98 5.25 0.87
C HIS A 82 -13.36 4.02 1.72
N GLY A 83 -13.75 2.96 1.02
CA GLY A 83 -14.14 1.70 1.63
C GLY A 83 -15.41 1.74 2.48
N SER A 84 -16.25 2.79 2.44
CA SER A 84 -17.48 2.89 3.27
C SER A 84 -18.44 1.71 3.11
N ASN A 85 -18.47 1.10 1.91
CA ASN A 85 -19.37 0.00 1.56
C ASN A 85 -18.74 -1.38 1.77
N TRP A 86 -17.55 -1.47 2.38
CA TRP A 86 -16.88 -2.73 2.65
C TRP A 86 -17.47 -3.43 3.88
N ASN A 87 -17.42 -4.77 3.88
CA ASN A 87 -17.83 -5.59 5.02
C ASN A 87 -16.92 -5.38 6.25
N GLU A 88 -17.35 -5.84 7.42
CA GLU A 88 -16.62 -5.64 8.69
C GLU A 88 -15.17 -6.11 8.65
N ALA A 89 -14.91 -7.29 8.07
CA ALA A 89 -13.56 -7.83 7.95
C ALA A 89 -12.63 -6.90 7.14
N ASN A 90 -13.14 -6.30 6.08
CA ASN A 90 -12.42 -5.34 5.26
C ASN A 90 -12.32 -3.96 5.91
N GLN A 91 -13.31 -3.55 6.71
CA GLN A 91 -13.23 -2.32 7.52
C GLN A 91 -12.10 -2.38 8.55
N ILE A 92 -11.90 -3.54 9.18
CA ILE A 92 -10.79 -3.75 10.12
C ILE A 92 -9.45 -3.53 9.40
N LYS A 93 -9.28 -4.14 8.22
CA LYS A 93 -8.06 -3.96 7.40
C LYS A 93 -7.89 -2.52 6.91
N LEU A 94 -8.99 -1.83 6.60
CA LEU A 94 -8.96 -0.40 6.26
C LEU A 94 -8.55 0.48 7.45
N SER A 95 -8.99 0.12 8.66
CA SER A 95 -8.61 0.83 9.89
C SER A 95 -7.10 0.82 10.11
N ASP A 96 -6.39 -0.23 9.68
CA ASP A 96 -4.94 -0.28 9.76
C ASP A 96 -4.27 0.86 8.98
N PHE A 97 -4.78 1.17 7.80
CA PHE A 97 -4.29 2.27 6.96
C PHE A 97 -4.62 3.64 7.54
N LYS A 98 -5.64 3.73 8.41
CA LYS A 98 -6.04 4.95 9.14
C LYS A 98 -5.32 5.11 10.48
N GLN A 99 -4.35 4.26 10.81
CA GLN A 99 -3.56 4.32 12.04
C GLN A 99 -2.06 4.49 11.74
N VAL A 100 -1.72 5.00 10.56
CA VAL A 100 -0.34 5.30 10.15
C VAL A 100 0.06 6.72 10.58
N ASP A 101 1.34 7.07 10.44
CA ASP A 101 1.89 8.36 10.90
C ASP A 101 1.27 9.58 10.20
N PHE A 102 0.89 9.42 8.93
CA PHE A 102 0.31 10.50 8.14
C PHE A 102 -0.87 10.02 7.30
N ILE A 103 -2.00 10.71 7.40
CA ILE A 103 -3.22 10.38 6.65
C ILE A 103 -3.68 11.62 5.91
N LYS A 104 -4.00 11.44 4.62
CA LYS A 104 -4.59 12.50 3.80
C LYS A 104 -5.69 11.94 2.90
N TYR A 105 -6.70 12.75 2.66
CA TYR A 105 -7.77 12.48 1.70
C TYR A 105 -7.65 13.49 0.57
N ALA A 106 -7.71 13.04 -0.69
CA ALA A 106 -7.64 13.94 -1.83
C ALA A 106 -8.94 14.73 -2.00
N TYR A 107 -10.08 14.11 -1.73
CA TYR A 107 -11.41 14.69 -1.85
C TYR A 107 -12.35 14.18 -0.73
N PRO A 108 -13.45 14.90 -0.41
CA PRO A 108 -14.45 14.39 0.54
C PRO A 108 -15.21 13.17 0.01
N ALA A 109 -15.73 13.25 -1.22
CA ALA A 109 -16.52 12.20 -1.85
C ALA A 109 -16.33 12.17 -3.38
N TYR A 110 -16.72 11.07 -4.00
CA TYR A 110 -16.71 10.93 -5.46
C TYR A 110 -17.84 11.74 -6.10
N GLU A 111 -17.47 12.65 -7.00
CA GLU A 111 -18.38 13.49 -7.78
C GLU A 111 -18.27 13.20 -9.28
N HIS A 112 -17.04 13.05 -9.80
CA HIS A 112 -16.83 12.82 -11.23
C HIS A 112 -15.49 12.13 -11.56
N LYS A 113 -15.39 11.54 -12.76
CA LYS A 113 -14.21 10.80 -13.23
C LYS A 113 -12.90 11.61 -13.27
N GLY A 114 -12.97 12.95 -13.32
CA GLY A 114 -11.80 13.83 -13.27
C GLY A 114 -10.98 13.63 -11.99
N GLN A 115 -11.66 13.48 -10.83
CA GLN A 115 -11.01 13.29 -9.53
C GLN A 115 -10.11 12.06 -9.52
N LEU A 116 -10.59 10.93 -10.06
CA LEU A 116 -9.81 9.70 -10.16
C LEU A 116 -8.61 9.84 -11.09
N ARG A 117 -8.71 10.66 -12.14
CA ARG A 117 -7.60 10.92 -13.07
C ARG A 117 -6.53 11.78 -12.39
N ASP A 118 -6.94 12.87 -11.75
CA ASP A 118 -6.04 13.80 -11.07
C ASP A 118 -5.33 13.11 -9.91
N TYR A 119 -6.07 12.27 -9.19
CA TYR A 119 -5.52 11.42 -8.14
C TYR A 119 -4.49 10.42 -8.68
N LYS A 120 -4.75 9.77 -9.83
CA LYS A 120 -3.76 8.93 -10.51
C LYS A 120 -2.50 9.69 -10.92
N ILE A 121 -2.66 10.91 -11.44
CA ILE A 121 -1.53 11.78 -11.80
C ILE A 121 -0.73 12.17 -10.55
N PHE A 122 -1.40 12.45 -9.43
CA PHE A 122 -0.75 12.74 -8.17
C PHE A 122 0.15 11.59 -7.69
N TYR A 123 -0.32 10.34 -7.76
CA TYR A 123 0.52 9.17 -7.46
C TYR A 123 1.74 9.05 -8.36
N LEU A 124 1.57 9.24 -9.67
CA LEU A 124 2.67 9.17 -10.63
C LEU A 124 3.73 10.22 -10.33
N LYS A 125 3.35 11.38 -9.77
CA LYS A 125 4.33 12.39 -9.32
C LYS A 125 5.09 11.96 -8.06
N ILE A 126 4.44 11.30 -7.10
CA ILE A 126 5.13 10.68 -5.95
C ILE A 126 6.12 9.61 -6.44
N GLN A 127 5.73 8.86 -7.46
CA GLN A 127 6.50 7.78 -8.06
C GLN A 127 7.79 8.23 -8.75
N MET A 128 7.92 9.51 -9.14
CA MET A 128 9.15 10.05 -9.75
C MET A 128 10.24 10.44 -8.72
N GLY A 129 10.05 10.05 -7.44
CA GLY A 129 11.10 10.07 -6.41
C GLY A 129 12.07 8.88 -6.50
N PRO A 130 13.14 8.85 -5.68
CA PRO A 130 14.32 8.03 -5.96
C PRO A 130 14.19 6.50 -5.77
N ILE A 131 13.11 5.96 -5.20
CA ILE A 131 13.00 4.52 -4.93
C ILE A 131 11.58 4.00 -5.24
N PHE A 132 11.51 2.93 -6.04
CA PHE A 132 10.28 2.44 -6.63
C PHE A 132 10.05 0.95 -6.32
N PHE A 133 8.90 0.61 -5.75
CA PHE A 133 8.49 -0.78 -5.49
C PHE A 133 7.16 -1.08 -6.19
N MET A 134 7.23 -1.76 -7.33
CA MET A 134 6.06 -2.24 -8.07
C MET A 134 6.26 -3.70 -8.43
N ILE A 135 5.35 -4.57 -7.99
CA ILE A 135 5.23 -5.91 -8.55
C ILE A 135 4.48 -5.79 -9.88
N LYS A 136 5.21 -5.82 -11.00
CA LYS A 136 4.60 -6.15 -12.30
C LYS A 136 4.33 -7.65 -12.33
N LYS A 137 3.15 -8.09 -12.81
CA LYS A 137 2.95 -9.48 -13.26
C LYS A 137 4.09 -9.81 -14.22
N THR A 138 4.96 -10.74 -13.85
CA THR A 138 5.77 -11.46 -14.83
C THR A 138 4.78 -12.28 -15.66
N LYS A 139 4.61 -11.91 -16.93
CA LYS A 139 4.01 -12.83 -17.90
C LYS A 139 4.91 -14.06 -17.93
N GLN A 140 4.44 -15.17 -17.38
CA GLN A 140 4.97 -16.46 -17.78
C GLN A 140 4.53 -16.67 -19.23
N ASN A 141 5.51 -16.64 -20.14
CA ASN A 141 5.36 -17.21 -21.48
C ASN A 141 5.39 -18.73 -21.36
#